data_AF-A0ABD5EGL0-F1
#
_entry.id   AF-A0ABD5EGL0-F1
#
_cell.length_a   1.000
_cell.length_b   1.000
_cell.length_c   1.000
_cell.angle_alpha   90.00
_cell.angle_beta   90.00
_cell.angle_gamma   90.00
#
_symmetry.space_group_name_H-M   'P 1'
#
loop_
_entity.id
_entity.type
_entity.pdbx_description
1 polymer ?
#
loop_
_entity_poly.entity_id
_entity_poly.type
_entity_poly.pdbx_seq_one_letter_code
_entity_poly.pdbx_strand_id
1 'polypeptide(L)'
;MSNDEIFAAAYREHYWAVSRYVARRLDGRTSEVEEVVAEVFTVAWRRRGDLPGAPLPWLYGVARNCLANAIRGQGRRRRLVDRLGNDEAAHGRQVVDSPDTERPGAWVHDVLARLSEGDREVLRLTAWEELDVDEVAVALGCGRRAAAMRLHRARRRLRAEIDRERPGATLTKEHGHG
;
A
#
# COMPACT_ATOMS: atom_id res chain seq x y z
N MET A 1 -18.38 27.90 1.61
CA MET A 1 -18.76 26.57 1.11
C MET A 1 -19.24 25.74 2.28
N SER A 2 -20.38 25.07 2.16
CA SER A 2 -20.87 24.10 3.15
C SER A 2 -19.93 22.90 3.23
N ASN A 3 -19.88 22.20 4.36
CA ASN A 3 -19.11 20.96 4.50
C ASN A 3 -19.53 19.90 3.47
N ASP A 4 -20.79 19.92 3.04
CA ASP A 4 -21.32 19.03 2.01
C ASP A 4 -20.72 19.33 0.63
N GLU A 5 -20.51 20.62 0.32
CA GLU A 5 -19.87 21.06 -0.93
C GLU A 5 -18.38 20.73 -0.94
N ILE A 6 -17.70 20.91 0.21
CA ILE A 6 -16.29 20.54 0.39
C ILE A 6 -16.10 19.04 0.16
N PHE A 7 -16.96 18.21 0.79
CA PHE A 7 -16.94 16.77 0.55
C PHE A 7 -17.18 16.44 -0.92
N ALA A 8 -18.21 17.02 -1.54
CA ALA A 8 -18.56 16.71 -2.93
C ALA A 8 -17.42 17.08 -3.90
N ALA A 9 -16.69 18.17 -3.64
CA ALA A 9 -15.48 18.53 -4.38
C ALA A 9 -14.37 17.49 -4.17
N ALA A 10 -14.05 17.15 -2.92
CA ALA A 10 -13.02 16.16 -2.60
C ALA A 10 -13.35 14.77 -3.20
N TYR A 11 -14.62 14.36 -3.19
CA TYR A 11 -15.07 13.12 -3.83
C TYR A 11 -14.77 13.13 -5.33
N ARG A 12 -15.25 14.15 -6.06
CA ARG A 12 -15.06 14.23 -7.52
C ARG A 12 -13.60 14.30 -7.91
N GLU A 13 -12.80 15.03 -7.14
CA GLU A 13 -11.37 15.23 -7.44
C GLU A 13 -10.54 13.98 -7.14
N HIS A 14 -10.85 13.24 -6.08
CA HIS A 14 -9.95 12.21 -5.55
C HIS A 14 -10.45 10.78 -5.65
N TYR A 15 -11.68 10.55 -6.14
CA TYR A 15 -12.24 9.19 -6.30
C TYR A 15 -11.26 8.25 -7.03
N TRP A 16 -10.77 8.63 -8.21
CA TRP A 16 -9.86 7.79 -8.99
C TRP A 16 -8.50 7.56 -8.31
N ALA A 17 -7.97 8.58 -7.64
CA ALA A 17 -6.72 8.46 -6.90
C ALA A 17 -6.84 7.46 -5.74
N VAL A 18 -7.96 7.50 -5.02
CA VAL A 18 -8.28 6.55 -3.94
C VAL A 18 -8.54 5.15 -4.49
N SER A 19 -9.31 5.00 -5.58
CA SER A 19 -9.56 3.70 -6.21
C SER A 19 -8.26 3.03 -6.68
N ARG A 20 -7.36 3.79 -7.30
CA ARG A 20 -6.04 3.30 -7.73
C ARG A 20 -5.17 2.91 -6.54
N TYR A 21 -5.17 3.71 -5.47
CA TYR A 21 -4.47 3.40 -4.23
C TYR A 21 -4.94 2.08 -3.61
N VAL A 22 -6.25 1.86 -3.58
CA VAL A 22 -6.89 0.63 -3.05
C VAL A 22 -6.58 -0.56 -3.94
N ALA A 23 -6.75 -0.44 -5.26
CA ALA A 23 -6.49 -1.51 -6.22
C ALA A 23 -5.05 -2.05 -6.14
N ARG A 24 -4.06 -1.15 -6.03
CA ARG A 24 -2.64 -1.50 -5.88
C ARG A 24 -2.29 -2.27 -4.59
N ARG A 25 -3.21 -2.32 -3.61
CA ARG A 25 -3.01 -2.98 -2.31
C ARG A 25 -3.86 -4.24 -2.14
N LEU A 26 -4.79 -4.49 -3.07
CA LEU A 26 -5.65 -5.66 -3.08
C LEU A 26 -5.14 -6.78 -4.01
N ASP A 27 -4.05 -6.54 -4.74
CA ASP A 27 -3.31 -7.52 -5.55
C ASP A 27 -4.22 -8.38 -6.46
N GLY A 28 -5.06 -7.72 -7.26
CA GLY A 28 -5.94 -8.38 -8.25
C GLY A 28 -7.34 -8.73 -7.74
N ARG A 29 -7.67 -8.47 -6.47
CA ARG A 29 -9.04 -8.61 -5.93
C ARG A 29 -9.91 -7.41 -6.31
N THR A 30 -10.13 -7.24 -7.61
CA THR A 30 -10.83 -6.07 -8.19
C THR A 30 -12.24 -5.88 -7.65
N SER A 31 -12.95 -6.98 -7.34
CA SER A 31 -14.31 -6.92 -6.78
C SER A 31 -14.39 -6.26 -5.40
N GLU A 32 -13.30 -6.26 -4.62
CA GLU A 32 -13.24 -5.62 -3.29
C GLU A 32 -12.92 -4.12 -3.37
N VAL A 33 -12.45 -3.61 -4.52
CA VAL A 33 -11.99 -2.21 -4.65
C VAL A 33 -13.13 -1.24 -4.41
N GLU A 34 -14.25 -1.41 -5.12
CA GLU A 34 -15.42 -0.53 -5.02
C GLU A 34 -16.00 -0.51 -3.60
N GLU A 35 -16.04 -1.66 -2.93
CA GLU A 35 -16.54 -1.76 -1.55
C GLU A 35 -15.67 -0.95 -0.58
N VAL A 36 -14.34 -1.10 -0.67
CA VAL A 36 -13.41 -0.35 0.17
C VAL A 36 -13.46 1.15 -0.14
N VAL A 37 -13.53 1.53 -1.42
CA VAL A 37 -13.63 2.94 -1.83
C VAL A 37 -14.93 3.57 -1.30
N ALA A 38 -16.06 2.86 -1.39
CA ALA A 38 -17.33 3.30 -0.83
C ALA A 38 -17.23 3.49 0.69
N GLU A 39 -16.55 2.58 1.41
CA GLU A 39 -16.31 2.72 2.85
C GLU A 39 -15.47 3.96 3.17
N VAL A 40 -14.40 4.23 2.40
CA VAL A 40 -13.55 5.42 2.56
C VAL A 40 -14.37 6.70 2.47
N PHE A 41 -15.17 6.84 1.40
CA PHE A 41 -15.97 8.05 1.21
C PHE A 41 -17.15 8.12 2.18
N THR A 42 -17.65 6.99 2.68
CA THR A 42 -18.62 6.98 3.79
C THR A 42 -18.01 7.54 5.08
N VAL A 43 -16.78 7.15 5.42
CA VAL A 43 -16.05 7.73 6.56
C VAL A 43 -15.77 9.21 6.34
N ALA A 44 -15.34 9.60 5.14
CA ALA A 44 -15.12 10.99 4.79
C ALA A 44 -16.41 11.83 4.88
N TRP A 45 -17.56 11.31 4.46
CA TRP A 45 -18.86 11.99 4.61
C TRP A 45 -19.24 12.21 6.08
N ARG A 46 -19.08 11.18 6.91
CA ARG A 46 -19.35 11.28 8.36
C ARG A 46 -18.44 12.29 9.04
N ARG A 47 -17.20 12.43 8.55
CA ARG A 47 -16.16 13.34 9.07
C ARG A 47 -15.93 14.56 8.20
N ARG A 48 -16.89 14.96 7.37
CA ARG A 48 -16.71 16.05 6.40
C ARG A 48 -16.35 17.40 7.01
N GLY A 49 -16.70 17.63 8.27
CA GLY A 49 -16.26 18.82 9.02
C GLY A 49 -14.77 18.81 9.41
N ASP A 50 -14.12 17.65 9.37
CA ASP A 50 -12.69 17.47 9.68
C ASP A 50 -11.82 17.45 8.41
N LEU A 51 -12.40 17.60 7.22
CA LEU A 51 -11.65 17.48 5.97
C LEU A 51 -10.60 18.61 5.89
N PRO A 52 -9.31 18.28 5.76
CA PRO A 52 -8.27 19.30 5.62
C PRO A 52 -8.33 19.93 4.22
N GLY A 53 -7.70 21.10 4.08
CA GLY A 53 -7.61 21.80 2.79
C GLY A 53 -6.91 20.98 1.69
N ALA A 54 -6.02 20.05 2.06
CA ALA A 54 -5.45 19.04 1.19
C ALA A 54 -6.00 17.65 1.60
N PRO A 55 -7.15 17.21 1.06
CA PRO A 55 -7.85 16.03 1.56
C PRO A 55 -7.24 14.71 1.10
N LEU A 56 -6.50 14.66 0.00
CA LEU A 56 -5.99 13.41 -0.58
C LEU A 56 -5.10 12.58 0.38
N PRO A 57 -4.07 13.16 1.06
CA PRO A 57 -3.28 12.40 2.02
C PRO A 57 -4.10 11.86 3.20
N TRP A 58 -5.08 12.64 3.66
CA TRP A 58 -6.00 12.21 4.71
C TRP A 58 -6.90 11.05 4.24
N LEU A 59 -7.42 11.13 3.01
CA LEU A 59 -8.19 10.06 2.38
C LEU A 59 -7.39 8.77 2.23
N TYR A 60 -6.09 8.85 1.91
CA TYR A 60 -5.22 7.67 1.92
C TYR A 60 -5.05 7.08 3.32
N GLY A 61 -4.99 7.90 4.36
CA GLY A 61 -5.01 7.42 5.74
C GLY A 61 -6.30 6.69 6.11
N VAL A 62 -7.45 7.19 5.66
CA VAL A 62 -8.74 6.49 5.80
C VAL A 62 -8.73 5.18 5.02
N ALA A 63 -8.31 5.19 3.75
CA ALA A 63 -8.21 4.02 2.90
C ALA A 63 -7.30 2.94 3.49
N ARG A 64 -6.19 3.32 4.10
CA ARG A 64 -5.30 2.39 4.81
C ARG A 64 -6.03 1.67 5.96
N ASN A 65 -6.87 2.39 6.72
CA ASN A 65 -7.64 1.79 7.80
C ASN A 65 -8.75 0.87 7.29
N CYS A 66 -9.48 1.28 6.25
CA CYS A 66 -10.50 0.46 5.59
C CYS A 66 -9.89 -0.82 5.02
N LEU A 67 -8.76 -0.73 4.30
CA LEU A 67 -8.03 -1.90 3.80
C LEU A 67 -7.63 -2.86 4.93
N ALA A 68 -7.07 -2.33 6.03
CA ALA A 68 -6.69 -3.15 7.17
C ALA A 68 -7.90 -3.85 7.80
N ASN A 69 -9.08 -3.21 7.80
CA ASN A 69 -10.32 -3.81 8.28
C ASN A 69 -10.86 -4.88 7.32
N ALA A 70 -10.85 -4.61 6.01
CA ALA A 70 -11.25 -5.57 4.98
C ALA A 70 -10.40 -6.85 5.06
N ILE A 71 -9.07 -6.73 5.10
CA ILE A 71 -8.14 -7.86 5.19
C ILE A 71 -8.37 -8.66 6.49
N ARG A 72 -8.56 -7.99 7.64
CA ARG A 72 -8.88 -8.68 8.92
C ARG A 72 -10.25 -9.35 8.89
N GLY A 73 -11.26 -8.71 8.28
CA GLY A 73 -12.61 -9.22 8.11
C GLY A 73 -12.62 -10.52 7.31
N GLN A 74 -11.89 -10.56 6.20
CA GLN A 74 -11.67 -11.77 5.41
C GLN A 74 -10.97 -12.87 6.22
N GLY A 75 -9.94 -12.52 7.00
CA GLY A 75 -9.27 -13.47 7.89
C GLY A 75 -10.21 -14.09 8.94
N ARG A 76 -11.23 -13.37 9.41
CA ARG A 76 -12.27 -13.91 10.31
C ARG A 76 -13.30 -14.75 9.55
N ARG A 77 -13.75 -14.28 8.39
CA ARG A 77 -14.71 -15.01 7.53
C ARG A 77 -14.14 -16.34 7.08
N ARG A 78 -12.88 -16.36 6.62
CA ARG A 78 -12.16 -17.58 6.24
C ARG A 78 -12.05 -18.55 7.42
N ARG A 79 -11.62 -18.10 8.60
CA ARG A 79 -11.59 -18.95 9.82
C ARG A 79 -12.96 -19.44 10.30
N LEU A 80 -14.05 -18.76 9.91
CA LEU A 80 -15.41 -19.18 10.21
C LEU A 80 -15.87 -20.24 9.19
N VAL A 81 -15.59 -20.02 7.91
CA VAL A 81 -15.83 -20.98 6.82
C VAL A 81 -14.99 -22.25 7.04
N ASP A 82 -13.71 -22.13 7.38
CA ASP A 82 -12.84 -23.27 7.74
C ASP A 82 -13.36 -24.04 8.96
N ARG A 83 -14.02 -23.35 9.92
CA ARG A 83 -14.64 -23.98 11.09
C ARG A 83 -15.99 -24.63 10.78
N LEU A 84 -16.70 -24.16 9.75
CA LEU A 84 -17.98 -24.70 9.30
C LEU A 84 -17.81 -25.78 8.22
N GLY A 85 -16.69 -25.78 7.49
CA GLY A 85 -16.40 -26.62 6.33
C GLY A 85 -15.38 -27.72 6.60
N ASN A 86 -15.44 -28.37 7.77
CA ASN A 86 -14.57 -29.50 8.09
C ASN A 86 -15.04 -30.80 7.42
N ASP A 87 -15.35 -30.76 6.12
CA ASP A 87 -15.64 -31.96 5.33
C ASP A 87 -15.15 -31.99 3.88
N GLU A 88 -14.54 -30.94 3.30
CA GLU A 88 -13.73 -31.17 2.08
C GLU A 88 -12.87 -29.96 1.70
N ALA A 89 -11.63 -30.26 1.27
CA ALA A 89 -10.68 -29.37 0.62
C ALA A 89 -9.94 -28.35 1.52
N ALA A 90 -8.98 -28.89 2.28
CA ALA A 90 -7.73 -28.18 2.56
C ALA A 90 -7.05 -27.78 1.24
N HIS A 91 -7.26 -26.55 0.78
CA HIS A 91 -6.49 -25.99 -0.34
C HIS A 91 -5.58 -24.84 0.12
N GLY A 92 -4.32 -25.24 0.19
CA GLY A 92 -3.08 -24.49 0.01
C GLY A 92 -3.14 -22.97 -0.02
N ARG A 93 -2.22 -22.36 0.73
CA ARG A 93 -1.58 -21.12 0.27
C ARG A 93 -0.99 -21.40 -1.11
N GLN A 94 -1.74 -21.07 -2.15
CA GLN A 94 -1.16 -20.81 -3.44
C GLN A 94 -0.46 -19.46 -3.30
N VAL A 95 0.83 -19.52 -2.95
CA VAL A 95 1.76 -18.53 -3.47
C VAL A 95 1.52 -18.58 -4.97
N VAL A 96 0.92 -17.54 -5.52
CA VAL A 96 0.81 -17.40 -6.97
C VAL A 96 2.25 -17.30 -7.42
N ASP A 97 2.80 -18.44 -7.85
CA ASP A 97 4.02 -18.50 -8.63
C ASP A 97 3.68 -17.75 -9.90
N SER A 98 4.07 -16.48 -9.95
CA SER A 98 3.81 -15.65 -11.11
C SER A 98 4.76 -16.13 -12.20
N PRO A 99 4.27 -16.55 -13.37
CA PRO A 99 5.10 -16.97 -14.49
C PRO A 99 5.67 -15.72 -15.18
N ASP A 100 6.47 -14.94 -14.46
CA ASP A 100 6.99 -13.64 -14.91
C ASP A 100 8.47 -13.46 -14.55
N THR A 101 9.20 -14.56 -14.33
CA THR A 101 10.65 -14.57 -14.04
C THR A 101 11.49 -13.91 -15.13
N GLU A 102 10.92 -13.66 -16.32
CA GLU A 102 11.58 -13.02 -17.46
C GLU A 102 11.25 -11.52 -17.63
N ARG A 103 10.36 -10.93 -16.81
CA ARG A 103 10.09 -9.49 -16.90
C ARG A 103 11.16 -8.68 -16.16
N PRO A 104 11.76 -7.65 -16.79
CA PRO A 104 12.60 -6.68 -16.09
C PRO A 104 11.82 -6.07 -14.91
N GLY A 105 12.18 -6.47 -13.68
CA GLY A 105 11.54 -5.95 -12.45
C GLY A 105 10.74 -6.96 -11.63
N ALA A 106 10.59 -8.23 -12.04
CA ALA A 106 9.93 -9.25 -11.22
C ALA A 106 10.56 -9.38 -9.82
N TRP A 107 11.90 -9.36 -9.75
CA TRP A 107 12.67 -9.36 -8.50
C TRP A 107 12.35 -8.17 -7.56
N VAL A 108 11.85 -7.05 -8.10
CA VAL A 108 11.49 -5.86 -7.29
C VAL A 108 10.26 -6.17 -6.43
N HIS A 109 9.31 -6.95 -6.95
CA HIS A 109 8.16 -7.40 -6.17
C HIS A 109 8.60 -8.27 -5.00
N ASP A 110 9.54 -9.19 -5.22
CA ASP A 110 10.08 -10.08 -4.17
C ASP A 110 10.90 -9.32 -3.12
N VAL A 111 11.70 -8.36 -3.55
CA VAL A 111 12.46 -7.47 -2.65
C VAL A 111 11.52 -6.61 -1.82
N LEU A 112 10.48 -6.02 -2.42
CA LEU A 112 9.46 -5.29 -1.67
C LEU A 112 8.73 -6.21 -0.71
N ALA A 113 8.39 -7.44 -1.11
CA ALA A 113 7.68 -8.41 -0.27
C ALA A 113 8.41 -8.79 1.02
N ARG A 114 9.75 -8.70 1.04
CA ARG A 114 10.60 -8.92 2.22
C ARG A 114 10.59 -7.78 3.23
N LEU A 115 10.12 -6.59 2.83
CA LEU A 115 10.00 -5.45 3.75
C LEU A 115 8.76 -5.59 4.64
N SER A 116 8.83 -4.99 5.83
CA SER A 116 7.65 -4.88 6.70
C SER A 116 6.51 -4.11 6.01
N GLU A 117 5.26 -4.42 6.34
CA GLU A 117 4.06 -3.72 5.87
C GLU A 117 4.21 -2.20 5.94
N GLY A 118 4.71 -1.69 7.08
CA GLY A 118 4.88 -0.27 7.31
C GLY A 118 5.97 0.37 6.45
N ASP A 119 7.08 -0.33 6.22
CA ASP A 119 8.16 0.19 5.36
C ASP A 119 7.73 0.18 3.89
N ARG A 120 7.06 -0.90 3.43
CA ARG A 120 6.43 -0.95 2.10
C ARG A 120 5.48 0.23 1.91
N GLU A 121 4.58 0.42 2.87
CA GLU A 121 3.55 1.46 2.76
C GLU A 121 4.15 2.86 2.63
N VAL A 122 5.15 3.19 3.44
CA VAL A 122 5.82 4.50 3.35
C VAL A 122 6.50 4.68 1.99
N LEU A 123 7.14 3.64 1.45
CA LEU A 123 7.76 3.71 0.12
C LEU A 123 6.72 3.91 -0.97
N ARG A 124 5.60 3.17 -0.92
CA ARG A 124 4.50 3.25 -1.88
C ARG A 124 3.85 4.63 -1.90
N LEU A 125 3.58 5.21 -0.73
CA LEU A 125 3.04 6.56 -0.62
C LEU A 125 3.94 7.59 -1.32
N THR A 126 5.26 7.48 -1.17
CA THR A 126 6.19 8.41 -1.83
C THR A 126 6.44 8.12 -3.31
N ALA A 127 6.43 6.84 -3.72
CA ALA A 127 6.86 6.44 -5.06
C ALA A 127 5.71 6.29 -6.07
N TRP A 128 4.49 5.98 -5.61
CA TRP A 128 3.33 5.78 -6.47
C TRP A 128 2.24 6.82 -6.31
N GLU A 129 2.12 7.39 -5.10
CA GLU A 129 1.19 8.47 -4.81
C GLU A 129 1.90 9.82 -4.71
N GLU A 130 3.21 9.85 -4.93
CA GLU A 130 4.06 11.05 -5.04
C GLU A 130 3.97 12.01 -3.84
N LEU A 131 3.61 11.48 -2.67
CA LEU A 131 3.46 12.28 -1.46
C LEU A 131 4.81 12.76 -0.92
N ASP A 132 4.84 13.99 -0.45
CA ASP A 132 5.96 14.52 0.33
C ASP A 132 5.95 13.99 1.78
N VAL A 133 6.96 14.37 2.57
CA VAL A 133 7.12 13.87 3.96
C VAL A 133 5.99 14.34 4.88
N ASP A 134 5.47 15.54 4.66
CA ASP A 134 4.39 16.13 5.45
C ASP A 134 3.06 15.45 5.11
N GLU A 135 2.79 15.19 3.84
CA GLU A 135 1.64 14.44 3.37
C GLU A 135 1.67 12.96 3.81
N VAL A 136 2.85 12.32 3.76
CA VAL A 136 3.05 10.98 4.31
C VAL A 136 2.73 10.96 5.81
N ALA A 137 3.09 12.01 6.55
CA ALA A 137 2.79 12.10 7.97
C ALA A 137 1.28 12.12 8.22
N VAL A 138 0.53 12.88 7.42
CA VAL A 138 -0.94 12.91 7.43
C VAL A 138 -1.51 11.53 7.11
N ALA A 139 -1.08 10.91 6.00
CA ALA A 139 -1.57 9.60 5.56
C ALA A 139 -1.29 8.48 6.60
N LEU A 140 -0.17 8.58 7.31
CA LEU A 140 0.20 7.60 8.35
C LEU A 140 -0.35 7.94 9.74
N GLY A 141 -0.99 9.09 9.93
CA GLY A 141 -1.47 9.56 11.22
C GLY A 141 -0.36 9.74 12.25
N CYS A 142 0.80 10.25 11.84
CA CYS A 142 1.94 10.48 12.73
C CYS A 142 2.57 11.87 12.52
N GLY A 143 3.50 12.27 13.40
CA GLY A 143 4.22 13.53 13.22
C GLY A 143 5.27 13.46 12.11
N ARG A 144 5.56 14.60 11.47
CA ARG A 144 6.56 14.76 10.39
C ARG A 144 7.89 14.07 10.66
N ARG A 145 8.44 14.24 11.87
CA ARG A 145 9.71 13.60 12.27
C ARG A 145 9.62 12.08 12.21
N ALA A 146 8.51 11.49 12.65
CA ALA A 146 8.30 10.05 12.61
C ALA A 146 8.15 9.56 11.16
N ALA A 147 7.46 10.30 10.30
CA ALA A 147 7.36 10.00 8.87
C ALA A 147 8.74 10.01 8.19
N ALA A 148 9.54 11.06 8.40
CA ALA A 148 10.90 11.16 7.86
C ALA A 148 11.79 9.99 8.31
N MET A 149 11.77 9.66 9.61
CA MET A 149 12.52 8.53 10.15
C MET A 149 12.06 7.18 9.56
N ARG A 150 10.75 7.00 9.37
CA ARG A 150 10.18 5.80 8.74
C ARG A 150 10.65 5.69 7.29
N LEU A 151 10.57 6.76 6.52
CA LEU A 151 10.99 6.78 5.12
C LEU A 151 12.50 6.51 4.97
N HIS A 152 13.33 7.17 5.79
CA HIS A 152 14.77 6.94 5.78
C HIS A 152 15.11 5.48 6.06
N ARG A 153 14.52 4.89 7.11
CA ARG A 153 14.75 3.48 7.46
C ARG A 153 14.23 2.54 6.36
N ALA A 154 13.05 2.81 5.80
CA ALA A 154 12.48 2.01 4.73
C ALA A 154 13.39 2.00 3.49
N ARG A 155 13.92 3.15 3.08
CA ARG A 155 14.91 3.27 1.99
C ARG A 155 16.19 2.50 2.28
N ARG A 156 16.73 2.59 3.50
CA ARG A 156 17.93 1.82 3.90
C ARG A 156 17.69 0.31 3.84
N ARG A 157 16.53 -0.16 4.32
CA ARG A 157 16.16 -1.58 4.28
C ARG A 157 15.97 -2.06 2.85
N LEU A 158 15.24 -1.30 2.03
CA LEU A 158 15.08 -1.60 0.61
C LEU A 158 16.43 -1.74 -0.06
N ARG A 159 17.37 -0.82 0.18
CA ARG A 159 18.70 -0.89 -0.40
C ARG A 159 19.45 -2.17 0.00
N ALA A 160 19.40 -2.54 1.29
CA ALA A 160 20.04 -3.76 1.78
C ALA A 160 19.43 -5.03 1.15
N GLU A 161 18.13 -5.08 0.93
CA GLU A 161 17.47 -6.20 0.23
C GLU A 161 17.87 -6.25 -1.26
N ILE A 162 17.93 -5.09 -1.95
CA ILE A 162 18.41 -5.01 -3.34
C ILE A 162 19.86 -5.52 -3.44
N ASP A 163 20.74 -5.09 -2.53
CA ASP A 163 22.15 -5.48 -2.53
C ASP A 163 22.32 -6.98 -2.23
N ARG A 164 21.44 -7.57 -1.41
CA ARG A 164 21.41 -9.03 -1.16
C ARG A 164 20.99 -9.83 -2.39
N GLU A 165 20.03 -9.31 -3.16
CA GLU A 165 19.55 -9.97 -4.38
C GLU A 165 20.50 -9.83 -5.57
N ARG A 166 21.41 -8.84 -5.51
CA ARG A 166 22.48 -8.62 -6.49
C ARG A 166 23.87 -8.85 -5.90
N PRO A 167 24.26 -10.10 -5.56
CA PRO A 167 25.63 -10.37 -5.19
C PRO A 167 26.52 -10.33 -6.46
N GLY A 168 27.14 -9.17 -6.77
CA GLY A 168 28.24 -9.14 -7.75
C GLY A 168 28.43 -7.90 -8.65
N ALA A 169 27.64 -6.83 -8.56
CA ALA A 169 27.83 -5.68 -9.47
C ALA A 169 29.04 -4.77 -9.16
N THR A 170 29.93 -5.15 -8.22
CA THR A 170 31.03 -4.27 -7.74
C THR A 170 32.44 -4.74 -8.14
N LEU A 171 32.64 -5.71 -9.04
CA LEU A 171 33.99 -6.08 -9.50
C LEU A 171 34.08 -6.22 -11.03
N THR A 172 33.93 -5.10 -11.74
CA THR A 172 34.56 -4.93 -13.05
C THR A 172 35.43 -3.68 -12.99
N LYS A 173 36.52 -3.73 -12.21
CA LYS A 173 37.69 -2.91 -12.53
C LYS A 173 38.45 -3.68 -13.60
N GLU A 174 38.38 -3.15 -14.80
CA GLU A 174 39.07 -3.62 -15.98
C GLU A 174 40.55 -3.85 -15.66
N HIS A 175 41.02 -5.02 -16.07
CA HIS A 175 42.44 -5.32 -16.16
C HIS A 175 43.04 -4.36 -17.20
N GLY A 176 43.75 -3.32 -16.73
CA GLY A 176 44.68 -2.56 -17.55
C GLY A 176 45.88 -3.44 -17.86
N HIS A 177 45.88 -4.05 -19.04
CA HIS A 177 47.07 -4.58 -19.70
C HIS A 177 47.64 -3.46 -20.58
N GLY A 178 48.92 -3.15 -20.38
CA GLY A 178 49.67 -2.14 -21.13
C GLY A 178 50.97 -1.82 -20.41
#